data_AF-A0A089NQ17-F1
#
_entry.id   AF-A0A089NQ17-F1
#
_cell.length_a   1.000
_cell.length_b   1.000
_cell.length_c   1.000
_cell.angle_alpha   90.00
_cell.angle_beta   90.00
_cell.angle_gamma   90.00
#
_symmetry.space_group_name_H-M   'P 1'
#
loop_
_entity.id
_entity.type
_entity.pdbx_description
1 polymer ?
#
loop_
_entity_poly.entity_id
_entity_poly.type
_entity_poly.pdbx_seq_one_letter_code
_entity_poly.pdbx_strand_id
1 'polypeptide(L)' 'MGPGTLDPLTKELVYIAVSIANGCPYCIHSHTAAARAKGLTDAQHGEFLAVVGMAHQTNALVNGMQIPVDPAFRVEEGP' A
#
# COMPACT_ATOMS: atom_id res chain seq x y z
N MET A 1 1.83 -8.92 13.90
CA MET A 1 2.39 -9.48 12.65
C MET A 1 3.65 -10.27 13.00
N GLY A 2 3.70 -11.56 12.65
CA GLY A 2 4.80 -12.48 13.01
C GLY A 2 5.95 -12.51 11.99
N PRO A 3 6.96 -13.38 12.22
CA PRO A 3 8.05 -13.63 11.27
C PRO A 3 7.53 -14.07 9.89
N GLY A 4 8.28 -13.78 8.83
CA GLY A 4 7.95 -14.17 7.46
C GLY A 4 8.93 -13.59 6.45
N THR A 5 8.69 -13.84 5.16
CA THR A 5 9.57 -13.42 4.07
C THR A 5 9.57 -11.91 3.81
N LEU A 6 8.49 -11.21 4.15
CA LEU A 6 8.46 -9.75 4.20
C LEU A 6 9.03 -9.25 5.53
N ASP A 7 9.94 -8.28 5.44
CA ASP A 7 10.51 -7.65 6.61
C ASP A 7 9.42 -6.88 7.42
N PRO A 8 9.66 -6.63 8.71
CA PRO A 8 8.64 -6.02 9.58
C PRO A 8 8.18 -4.62 9.16
N LEU A 9 9.06 -3.81 8.56
CA LEU A 9 8.71 -2.45 8.12
C LEU A 9 7.83 -2.50 6.87
N THR A 10 8.20 -3.33 5.89
CA THR A 10 7.37 -3.54 4.68
C THR A 10 5.95 -3.98 5.03
N LYS A 11 5.81 -4.87 6.02
CA LYS A 11 4.48 -5.29 6.51
C LYS A 11 3.65 -4.14 7.05
N GLU A 12 4.25 -3.20 7.79
CA GLU A 12 3.53 -2.02 8.28
C GLU A 12 3.17 -1.06 7.15
N LEU A 13 4.06 -0.83 6.18
CA LEU A 13 3.77 0.05 5.05
C LEU A 13 2.57 -0.45 4.24
N VAL A 14 2.50 -1.76 3.97
CA VAL A 14 1.31 -2.38 3.35
C VAL A 14 0.07 -2.15 4.20
N TYR A 15 0.16 -2.34 5.52
CA TYR A 15 -0.97 -2.15 6.42
C TYR A 15 -1.46 -0.69 6.45
N ILE A 16 -0.53 0.28 6.47
CA ILE A 16 -0.86 1.71 6.43
C ILE A 16 -1.55 2.04 5.09
N ALA A 17 -1.06 1.53 3.96
CA ALA A 17 -1.64 1.81 2.65
C ALA A 17 -3.09 1.31 2.56
N VAL A 18 -3.34 0.09 3.04
CA VAL A 18 -4.69 -0.49 3.14
C VAL A 18 -5.56 0.31 4.11
N SER A 19 -5.01 0.76 5.23
CA SER A 19 -5.74 1.56 6.23
C SER A 19 -6.15 2.93 5.70
N ILE A 20 -5.29 3.57 4.90
CA ILE A 20 -5.60 4.79 4.16
C ILE A 20 -6.72 4.52 3.16
N ALA A 21 -6.59 3.47 2.36
CA ALA A 21 -7.57 3.14 1.34
C ALA A 21 -8.97 2.82 1.92
N ASN A 22 -9.00 2.17 3.09
CA ASN A 22 -10.22 1.84 3.80
C ASN A 22 -10.72 2.97 4.72
N GLY A 23 -10.00 4.09 4.81
CA GLY A 23 -10.39 5.22 5.64
C GLY A 23 -10.49 4.90 7.14
N CYS A 24 -9.56 4.14 7.71
CA CYS A 24 -9.54 3.81 9.14
C CYS A 24 -8.53 4.69 9.92
N PRO A 25 -8.95 5.78 10.60
CA PRO A 25 -8.03 6.68 11.30
C PRO A 25 -7.22 5.98 12.39
N TYR A 26 -7.89 5.15 13.20
CA TYR A 26 -7.23 4.41 14.28
C TYR A 26 -6.10 3.53 13.74
N CYS A 27 -6.37 2.81 12.64
CA CYS A 27 -5.41 1.93 12.00
C CYS A 27 -4.24 2.72 11.40
N ILE A 28 -4.51 3.84 10.74
CA ILE A 28 -3.46 4.72 10.18
C ILE A 28 -2.50 5.16 11.29
N HIS A 29 -3.03 5.65 12.42
CA HIS A 29 -2.21 6.09 13.54
C HIS A 29 -1.42 4.96 14.19
N SER A 30 -2.08 3.84 14.51
CA SER A 30 -1.44 2.72 15.22
C SER A 30 -0.34 2.06 14.38
N HIS A 31 -0.59 1.84 13.09
CA HIS A 31 0.37 1.21 12.19
C HIS A 31 1.50 2.17 11.78
N THR A 32 1.23 3.47 11.66
CA THR A 32 2.31 4.46 11.47
C THR A 32 3.25 4.48 12.67
N ALA A 33 2.72 4.47 13.90
CA ALA A 33 3.56 4.38 15.10
C ALA A 33 4.40 3.09 15.14
N ALA A 34 3.80 1.94 14.78
CA ALA A 34 4.51 0.67 14.69
C ALA A 34 5.59 0.67 13.60
N ALA A 35 5.35 1.31 12.45
CA ALA A 35 6.34 1.46 11.38
C ALA A 35 7.53 2.32 11.83
N ARG A 36 7.28 3.43 12.54
CA ARG A 36 8.34 4.27 13.13
C ARG A 36 9.21 3.49 14.09
N ALA A 37 8.61 2.66 14.96
CA ALA A 37 9.35 1.77 15.85
C ALA A 37 10.20 0.72 15.11
N LYS A 38 9.92 0.46 13.83
CA LYS A 38 10.66 -0.47 12.96
C LYS A 38 11.61 0.24 11.99
N GLY A 39 11.86 1.54 12.18
CA GLY A 39 12.85 2.28 11.42
C GLY A 39 12.31 3.10 10.24
N LEU A 40 10.99 3.32 10.15
CA LEU A 40 10.44 4.23 9.15
C LEU A 40 10.99 5.66 9.33
N THR A 41 11.75 6.14 8.36
CA THR A 41 12.26 7.52 8.31
C THR A 41 11.24 8.50 7.76
N ASP A 42 11.43 9.79 8.01
CA ASP A 42 10.55 10.83 7.46
C ASP A 42 10.59 10.88 5.93
N ALA A 43 11.77 10.68 5.34
CA ALA A 43 11.94 10.61 3.89
C ALA A 43 11.15 9.44 3.30
N GLN A 44 11.28 8.24 3.87
CA GLN A 44 10.51 7.07 3.45
C GLN A 44 9.00 7.26 3.64
N HIS A 45 8.58 7.90 4.75
CA HIS A 45 7.17 8.16 4.99
C HIS A 45 6.59 9.13 3.95
N GLY A 46 7.32 10.18 3.60
CA GLY A 46 6.94 11.12 2.54
C GLY A 46 6.80 10.45 1.18
N GLU A 47 7.80 9.64 0.79
CA GLU A 47 7.75 8.88 -0.47
C GLU A 47 6.59 7.86 -0.48
N PHE A 48 6.41 7.13 0.61
CA PHE A 48 5.30 6.19 0.78
C PHE A 48 3.93 6.87 0.58
N LEU A 49 3.70 8.03 1.19
CA LEU A 49 2.46 8.78 1.02
C LEU A 49 2.28 9.27 -0.43
N ALA A 50 3.35 9.68 -1.10
CA ALA A 50 3.30 10.07 -2.51
C ALA A 50 2.89 8.89 -3.41
N VAL A 51 3.44 7.69 -3.16
CA VAL A 51 3.06 6.45 -3.89
C VAL A 51 1.61 6.09 -3.64
N VAL A 52 1.15 6.11 -2.38
CA VAL A 52 -0.24 5.83 -2.03
C VAL A 52 -1.19 6.83 -2.71
N GLY A 53 -0.89 8.13 -2.65
CA GLY A 53 -1.69 9.17 -3.31
C GLY A 53 -1.77 8.99 -4.83
N MET A 54 -0.64 8.71 -5.48
CA MET A 54 -0.59 8.43 -6.92
C MET A 54 -1.42 7.19 -7.28
N ALA A 55 -1.29 6.10 -6.52
CA ALA A 55 -2.08 4.89 -6.72
C ALA A 55 -3.58 5.14 -6.57
N HIS A 56 -3.99 5.92 -5.57
CA HIS A 56 -5.40 6.32 -5.42
C HIS A 56 -5.93 7.09 -6.64
N GLN A 57 -5.15 8.06 -7.13
CA GLN A 57 -5.52 8.87 -8.29
C GLN A 57 -5.65 8.02 -9.55
N THR A 58 -4.65 7.19 -9.85
CA THR A 58 -4.62 6.39 -11.08
C THR A 58 -5.69 5.29 -11.05
N ASN A 59 -5.91 4.64 -9.90
CA ASN A 59 -7.00 3.68 -9.73
C ASN A 59 -8.36 4.32 -9.99
N ALA A 60 -8.61 5.53 -9.48
CA ALA A 60 -9.87 6.23 -9.72
C ALA A 60 -10.08 6.53 -11.22
N LEU A 61 -9.05 6.97 -11.92
CA LEU A 61 -9.10 7.24 -13.36
C LEU A 61 -9.35 5.97 -14.16
N VAL A 62 -8.57 4.91 -13.93
CA VAL A 62 -8.67 3.64 -14.66
C VAL A 62 -10.03 2.97 -14.42
N ASN A 63 -10.54 3.01 -13.20
CA ASN A 63 -11.89 2.56 -12.89
C ASN A 63 -12.96 3.39 -13.61
N GLY A 64 -12.84 4.71 -13.66
CA GLY A 64 -13.78 5.56 -14.39
C GLY A 64 -13.78 5.32 -15.91
N MET A 65 -12.61 5.06 -16.47
CA MET A 65 -12.42 4.81 -17.91
C MET A 65 -12.71 3.37 -18.33
N GLN A 66 -12.86 2.43 -17.38
CA GLN A 66 -13.06 1.00 -17.64
C GLN A 66 -11.98 0.41 -18.58
N ILE A 67 -10.71 0.74 -18.32
CA ILE A 67 -9.60 0.25 -19.15
C ILE A 67 -9.48 -1.27 -19.01
N PRO A 68 -9.49 -2.05 -20.11
CA PRO A 68 -9.32 -3.50 -20.04
C PRO A 68 -7.88 -3.86 -19.66
N VAL A 69 -7.70 -4.99 -18.98
CA VAL A 69 -6.37 -5.55 -18.72
C VAL A 69 -5.75 -6.02 -20.03
N ASP A 70 -4.56 -5.49 -20.35
CA ASP A 70 -3.81 -5.88 -21.53
C ASP A 70 -3.50 -7.39 -21.51
N PRO A 71 -3.59 -8.09 -22.66
CA PRO A 71 -3.27 -9.52 -22.74
C PRO A 71 -1.88 -9.88 -22.20
N ALA A 72 -0.89 -9.00 -22.34
CA ALA A 72 0.47 -9.19 -21.85
C ALA A 72 0.57 -9.25 -20.31
N PHE A 73 -0.43 -8.73 -19.58
CA PHE A 73 -0.47 -8.71 -18.12
C PHE A 73 -1.45 -9.72 -17.52
N ARG A 74 -2.10 -10.55 -18.35
CA ARG A 74 -2.91 -11.66 -17.86
C ARG A 74 -1.97 -12.71 -17.29
N VAL A 75 -1.97 -12.83 -15.97
CA VAL A 75 -1.34 -13.97 -15.30
C VAL A 75 -2.19 -15.19 -15.66
N GLU A 76 -1.61 -16.22 -16.29
CA GLU A 76 -2.31 -17.50 -16.42
C GLU A 76 -2.78 -17.90 -15.03
N GLU A 77 -4.07 -18.23 -14.87
CA GLU A 77 -4.53 -18.87 -13.64
C GLU A 77 -3.67 -20.13 -13.49
N GLY A 78 -2.70 -20.08 -12.58
CA GLY A 78 -1.91 -21.24 -12.22
C GLY A 78 -2.84 -22.38 -11.78
N PRO A 79 -2.39 -23.64 -11.82
CA PRO A 79 -3.22 -24.80 -11.53
C PRO A 79 -3.95 -24.71 -10.18
#